data_AF-A0AAU0M7M9-F1
#
_entry.id   AF-A0AAU0M7M9-F1
#
_cell.length_a   1.000
_cell.length_b   1.000
_cell.length_c   1.000
_cell.angle_alpha   90.00
_cell.angle_beta   90.00
_cell.angle_gamma   90.00
#
_symmetry.space_group_name_H-M   'P 1'
#
loop_
_entity.id
_entity.type
_entity.pdbx_description
1 polymer ?
#
loop_
_entity_poly.entity_id
_entity_poly.type
_entity_poly.pdbx_seq_one_letter_code
_entity_poly.pdbx_strand_id
1 'polypeptide(L)'
;MTRSRPASGTGRFAIAAEPARGDGSAPTHRPEDGDVVQRAWRGTVAVVRGLAGLDRYDRYVNHQLRAHPDEPMLTEAEFWRCAWEAEGLNPAARCC
;
A
#
# COMPACT_ATOMS: atom_id res chain seq x y z
N MET A 1 -39.60 -2.02 -27.20
CA MET A 1 -38.19 -1.80 -27.59
C MET A 1 -37.77 -0.52 -26.88
N THR A 2 -36.92 -0.44 -25.87
CA THR A 2 -35.83 -1.29 -25.38
C THR A 2 -35.60 -0.90 -23.91
N ARG A 3 -35.74 -1.82 -22.95
CA ARG A 3 -35.34 -1.57 -21.54
C ARG A 3 -33.89 -1.98 -21.39
N SER A 4 -33.01 -1.02 -21.16
CA SER A 4 -31.61 -1.24 -20.84
C SER A 4 -31.47 -1.88 -19.45
N ARG A 5 -30.63 -2.91 -19.38
CA ARG A 5 -30.33 -3.74 -18.21
C ARG A 5 -28.99 -3.28 -17.63
N PRO A 6 -28.86 -2.90 -16.34
CA PRO A 6 -27.55 -2.71 -15.76
C PRO A 6 -26.99 -4.07 -15.32
N ALA A 7 -25.84 -4.43 -15.87
CA ALA A 7 -25.03 -5.54 -15.40
C ALA A 7 -24.19 -5.05 -14.21
N SER A 8 -24.62 -5.34 -12.98
CA SER A 8 -23.76 -5.16 -11.82
C SER A 8 -22.81 -6.35 -11.75
N GLY A 9 -21.56 -6.13 -12.14
CA GLY A 9 -20.48 -7.09 -11.99
C GLY A 9 -20.15 -7.30 -10.52
N THR A 10 -20.50 -8.47 -9.99
CA THR A 10 -20.09 -8.94 -8.66
C THR A 10 -18.64 -9.42 -8.71
N GLY A 11 -17.70 -8.51 -8.95
CA GLY A 11 -16.29 -8.78 -8.73
C GLY A 11 -15.99 -8.76 -7.24
N ARG A 12 -15.02 -9.55 -6.78
CA ARG A 12 -14.49 -9.56 -5.39
C ARG A 12 -13.98 -8.19 -4.89
N PHE A 13 -13.92 -7.20 -5.78
CA PHE A 13 -13.55 -5.80 -5.53
C PHE A 13 -14.69 -4.82 -5.82
N ALA A 14 -15.94 -5.29 -5.93
CA ALA A 14 -17.09 -4.41 -6.01
C ALA A 14 -17.18 -3.64 -4.69
N ILE A 15 -16.66 -2.41 -4.69
CA ILE A 15 -17.02 -1.42 -3.68
C ILE A 15 -18.52 -1.28 -3.84
N ALA A 16 -19.28 -1.69 -2.82
CA ALA A 16 -20.68 -1.36 -2.73
C ALA A 16 -20.77 0.16 -2.73
N ALA A 17 -20.98 0.75 -3.92
CA ALA A 17 -21.40 2.12 -4.03
C ALA A 17 -22.84 2.14 -3.52
N GLU A 18 -22.99 2.26 -2.19
CA GLU A 18 -24.28 2.55 -1.60
C GLU A 18 -24.82 3.81 -2.27
N PRO A 19 -26.09 3.81 -2.71
CA PRO A 19 -26.66 4.99 -3.32
C PRO A 19 -26.54 6.13 -2.32
N ALA A 20 -26.04 7.27 -2.79
CA ALA A 20 -26.08 8.50 -2.02
C ALA A 20 -27.49 8.65 -1.45
N ARG A 21 -27.56 8.83 -0.13
CA ARG A 21 -28.82 9.09 0.56
C ARG A 21 -29.47 10.29 -0.15
N GLY A 22 -30.79 10.29 -0.33
CA GLY A 22 -31.49 11.21 -1.25
C GLY A 22 -31.31 12.71 -0.96
N ASP A 23 -30.67 13.05 0.15
CA ASP A 23 -30.25 14.38 0.60
C ASP A 23 -28.84 14.80 0.14
N GLY A 24 -28.10 13.94 -0.56
CA GLY A 24 -26.75 14.24 -1.06
C GLY A 24 -25.64 14.21 0.01
N SER A 25 -25.99 13.86 1.25
CA SER A 25 -25.03 13.73 2.34
C SER A 25 -24.24 12.43 2.20
N ALA A 26 -22.92 12.49 2.38
CA ALA A 26 -22.09 11.30 2.47
C ALA A 26 -22.52 10.45 3.67
N PRO A 27 -22.53 9.10 3.57
CA PRO A 27 -22.76 8.25 4.73
C PRO A 27 -21.67 8.52 5.77
N THR A 28 -22.05 9.14 6.88
CA THR A 28 -21.14 9.35 8.00
C THR A 28 -21.03 8.04 8.78
N HIS A 29 -19.95 7.31 8.61
CA HIS A 29 -19.62 6.20 9.51
C HIS A 29 -19.29 6.81 10.88
N ARG A 30 -20.15 6.57 11.86
CA ARG A 30 -19.82 6.92 13.25
C ARG A 30 -18.77 5.90 13.71
N PRO A 31 -17.57 6.33 14.11
CA PRO A 31 -16.53 5.39 14.52
C PRO A 31 -17.04 4.60 15.71
N GLU A 32 -17.08 3.28 15.55
CA GLU A 32 -17.34 2.36 16.64
C GLU A 32 -16.03 2.04 17.36
N ASP A 33 -16.09 1.58 18.61
CA ASP A 33 -14.89 1.28 19.39
C ASP A 33 -13.98 0.25 18.68
N GLY A 34 -14.58 -0.64 17.88
CA GLY A 34 -13.87 -1.60 17.02
C GLY A 34 -13.02 -0.94 15.93
N ASP A 35 -13.45 0.19 15.36
CA ASP A 35 -12.68 0.91 14.34
C ASP A 35 -11.39 1.49 14.92
N VAL A 36 -11.47 2.02 16.14
CA VAL A 36 -10.32 2.61 16.83
C VAL A 36 -9.28 1.53 17.11
N VAL A 37 -9.71 0.37 17.60
CA VAL A 37 -8.83 -0.79 17.83
C VAL A 37 -8.21 -1.29 16.53
N GLN A 38 -9.01 -1.47 15.48
CA GLN A 38 -8.53 -1.92 14.18
C GLN A 38 -7.53 -0.93 13.56
N ARG A 39 -7.78 0.38 13.69
CA ARG A 39 -6.88 1.44 13.24
C ARG A 39 -5.57 1.42 14.01
N ALA A 40 -5.62 1.31 15.33
CA ALA A 40 -4.45 1.22 16.17
C ALA A 40 -3.61 -0.01 15.83
N TRP A 41 -4.25 -1.18 15.68
CA TRP A 41 -3.59 -2.42 15.27
C TRP A 41 -2.88 -2.29 13.92
N ARG A 42 -3.56 -1.76 12.89
CA ARG A 42 -2.96 -1.53 11.57
C ARG A 42 -1.75 -0.60 11.65
N GLY A 43 -1.82 0.44 12.48
CA GLY A 43 -0.70 1.35 12.75
C GLY A 43 0.49 0.63 13.38
N THR A 44 0.26 -0.17 14.43
CA THR A 44 1.31 -0.95 15.08
C THR A 44 1.98 -1.93 14.12
N VAL A 45 1.20 -2.66 13.32
CA VAL A 45 1.72 -3.57 12.29
C VAL A 45 2.58 -2.81 11.28
N ALA A 46 2.15 -1.62 10.83
CA ALA A 46 2.95 -0.80 9.92
C ALA A 46 4.29 -0.39 10.54
N VAL A 47 4.30 0.02 11.80
CA VAL A 47 5.54 0.37 12.54
C VAL A 47 6.47 -0.84 12.64
N VAL A 48 5.94 -2.00 13.06
CA VAL A 48 6.73 -3.23 13.16
C VAL A 48 7.30 -3.65 11.80
N ARG A 49 6.52 -3.53 10.71
CA ARG A 49 7.00 -3.81 9.35
C ARG A 49 8.10 -2.84 8.92
N GLY A 50 7.99 -1.57 9.28
CA GLY A 50 9.02 -0.56 9.05
C GLY A 50 10.33 -0.86 9.80
N LEU A 51 10.24 -1.32 11.05
CA LEU A 51 11.40 -1.70 11.86
C LEU A 51 12.05 -3.01 11.39
N ALA A 52 11.24 -4.01 11.03
CA ALA A 52 11.71 -5.28 10.49
C ALA A 52 12.31 -5.17 9.08
N GLY A 53 12.21 -3.99 8.44
CA GLY A 53 12.68 -3.78 7.07
C GLY A 53 11.79 -4.43 6.00
N LEU A 54 10.58 -4.85 6.37
CA LEU A 54 9.58 -5.41 5.43
C LEU A 54 9.01 -4.33 4.50
N ASP A 55 9.16 -3.05 4.86
CA ASP A 55 8.73 -1.87 4.09
C ASP A 55 9.87 -1.26 3.25
N ARG A 56 11.01 -1.96 3.12
CA ARG A 56 12.22 -1.39 2.49
C ARG A 56 12.00 -1.00 1.03
N TYR A 57 11.25 -1.80 0.28
CA TYR A 57 10.90 -1.51 -1.12
C TYR A 57 9.93 -0.32 -1.23
N ASP A 58 8.88 -0.28 -0.41
CA ASP A 58 7.93 0.84 -0.41
C ASP A 58 8.62 2.18 -0.08
N ARG A 59 9.57 2.15 0.87
CA ARG A 59 10.42 3.31 1.16
C ARG A 59 11.31 3.70 -0.02
N TYR A 60 11.89 2.74 -0.74
CA TYR A 60 12.66 2.99 -1.96
C TYR A 60 11.79 3.68 -3.02
N VAL A 61 10.60 3.16 -3.30
CA VAL A 61 9.67 3.76 -4.27
C VAL A 61 9.29 5.18 -3.86
N ASN A 62 8.95 5.41 -2.58
CA ASN A 62 8.61 6.74 -2.09
C ASN A 62 9.79 7.72 -2.21
N HIS A 63 10.99 7.26 -1.88
CA HIS A 63 12.21 8.04 -2.04
C HIS A 63 12.47 8.37 -3.50
N GLN A 64 12.33 7.39 -4.39
CA GLN A 64 12.62 7.56 -5.80
C GLN A 64 11.62 8.50 -6.48
N LEU A 65 10.33 8.39 -6.16
CA LEU A 65 9.31 9.34 -6.62
C LEU A 65 9.58 10.78 -6.16
N ARG A 66 10.28 10.97 -5.03
CA ARG A 66 10.60 12.30 -4.48
C ARG A 66 11.92 12.85 -5.00
N ALA A 67 12.94 12.00 -5.12
CA ALA A 67 14.31 12.39 -5.44
C ALA A 67 14.60 12.37 -6.94
N HIS A 68 14.01 11.42 -7.66
CA HIS A 68 14.34 11.12 -9.05
C HIS A 68 13.09 10.68 -9.84
N PRO A 69 12.17 11.61 -10.12
CA PRO A 69 10.93 11.31 -10.83
C PRO A 69 11.14 10.86 -12.29
N ASP A 70 12.28 11.21 -12.89
CA ASP A 70 12.59 10.92 -14.31
C ASP A 70 13.41 9.64 -14.51
N GLU A 71 13.84 8.98 -13.44
CA GLU A 71 14.65 7.75 -13.52
C GLU A 71 13.76 6.49 -13.46
N PRO A 72 14.02 5.46 -14.27
CA PRO A 72 13.27 4.21 -14.21
C PRO A 72 13.39 3.58 -12.81
N MET A 73 12.24 3.31 -12.19
CA MET A 73 12.16 2.60 -10.92
C MET A 73 12.63 1.15 -11.10
N LEU A 74 13.48 0.67 -10.19
CA LEU A 74 13.85 -0.74 -10.10
C LEU A 74 12.61 -1.57 -9.75
N THR A 75 12.46 -2.73 -10.38
CA THR A 75 11.49 -3.72 -9.91
C THR A 75 11.89 -4.25 -8.54
N GLU A 76 10.93 -4.81 -7.79
CA GLU A 76 11.20 -5.36 -6.45
C GLU A 76 12.33 -6.41 -6.45
N ALA A 77 12.35 -7.29 -7.46
CA ALA A 77 13.39 -8.31 -7.59
C ALA A 77 14.77 -7.71 -7.90
N GLU A 78 14.83 -6.66 -8.71
CA GLU A 78 16.07 -5.92 -8.98
C GLU A 78 16.59 -5.20 -7.75
N PHE A 79 15.69 -4.54 -7.00
CA PHE A 79 16.04 -3.86 -5.77
C PHE A 79 16.71 -4.82 -4.77
N TRP A 80 16.14 -6.01 -4.56
CA TRP A 80 16.71 -7.00 -3.64
C TRP A 80 18.05 -7.56 -4.13
N ARG A 81 18.21 -7.79 -5.45
CA ARG A 81 19.50 -8.19 -6.02
C ARG A 81 20.57 -7.14 -5.77
N CYS A 82 20.31 -5.88 -6.09
CA CYS A 82 21.25 -4.79 -5.86
C CYS A 82 21.55 -4.62 -4.35
N ALA A 83 20.56 -4.79 -3.48
CA ALA A 83 20.77 -4.72 -2.03
C ALA A 83 21.72 -5.81 -1.53
N TRP A 84 21.60 -7.05 -2.03
CA TRP A 84 22.52 -8.14 -1.67
C TRP A 84 23.91 -7.96 -2.28
N GLU A 85 24.01 -7.45 -3.50
CA GLU A 85 25.31 -7.13 -4.12
C GLU A 85 26.04 -6.04 -3.34
N ALA A 86 25.32 -4.98 -2.93
CA ALA A 86 25.87 -3.91 -2.11
C ALA A 86 26.39 -4.43 -0.76
N GLU A 87 25.69 -5.38 -0.15
CA GLU A 87 26.14 -6.03 1.09
C GLU A 87 27.40 -6.90 0.85
N GLY A 88 27.46 -7.63 -0.26
CA GLY A 88 28.62 -8.46 -0.62
C GLY A 88 29.87 -7.67 -1.02
N LEU A 89 29.69 -6.43 -1.49
CA LEU A 89 30.75 -5.48 -1.82
C LEU A 89 31.20 -4.65 -0.61
N ASN A 90 30.41 -4.64 0.48
CA ASN A 90 30.74 -3.88 1.68
C ASN A 90 32.02 -4.46 2.33
N PRO A 91 33.15 -3.72 2.36
CA PRO A 91 34.39 -4.23 2.94
C PRO A 91 34.25 -4.53 4.44
N ALA A 92 33.28 -3.91 5.13
CA ALA A 92 32.97 -4.20 6.54
C ALA A 92 32.29 -5.56 6.75
N ALA A 93 31.68 -6.16 5.73
CA ALA A 93 31.10 -7.51 5.79
C ALA A 93 32.16 -8.62 5.69
N ARG A 94 33.42 -8.26 5.39
CA ARG A 94 34.56 -9.18 5.29
C ARG A 94 35.48 -9.06 6.51
N CYS A 95 34.94 -9.23 7.71
CA CYS A 95 35.82 -9.47 8.87
C CYS A 95 36.20 -10.96 8.92
N CYS A 96 37.38 -11.24 8.37
CA CYS A 96 38.26 -12.27 8.89
C CYS A 96 39.13 -11.66 9.99
#